data_AF-A0A1Z9XFY5-F1
#
_entry.id   AF-A0A1Z9XFY5-F1
#
_cell.length_a   1.000
_cell.length_b   1.000
_cell.length_c   1.000
_cell.angle_alpha   90.00
_cell.angle_beta   90.00
_cell.angle_gamma   90.00
#
_symmetry.space_group_name_H-M   'P 1'
#
loop_
_entity.id
_entity.type
_entity.pdbx_description
1 polymer ?
#
loop_
_entity_poly.entity_id
_entity_poly.type
_entity_poly.pdbx_seq_one_letter_code
_entity_poly.pdbx_strand_id
1 'polypeptide(L)'
;MLSVLMFLGTLVGGFILSLRHSIAIAFVVYQAIYFFNPEKRWWGNLIPDISYSFFIVLFMAILVFANSSVTKQNRINDVPPLKWAIAVMVLYSIAYFYAIAPEYHYLFMVYFIKLIIIMCLAFKLISTVKDFSYVLKGYIFAAWYVSFYVFQIGRNSGNRVEGVGLVDSPDANGLAAAIAPALVLSLYYYWTTKKYIWKAAYALAGVFIANAIVLINSRGAFLAVAASIAFFMFYMYTSSFQRKNQKKMAVFITLAGLSGALYLADDDFINRITGITEEADKAEEQESGATRMVFWKAAWEMTKDHPYGNGYRGFNYFSPFYIPDGIDTGGNKSRSVHSTWFETLTEVGYLGFSFFIMMLWSAWQHLKKVKSYLRNNQLVDEYFKIIALQGSLIAFVIAMTFLNRMRAEILYWLIMFSAAAYNVYVLKKYAGQPNSQSNT
;
A
#
# COMPACT_ATOMS: atom_id res chain seq x y z
N MET A 1 7.05 -19.82 -19.16
CA MET A 1 6.01 -19.52 -20.16
C MET A 1 4.71 -18.99 -19.54
N LEU A 2 4.12 -19.64 -18.51
CA LEU A 2 2.87 -19.17 -17.89
C LEU A 2 2.92 -17.70 -17.41
N SER A 3 3.98 -17.29 -16.71
CA SER A 3 4.13 -15.90 -16.22
C SER A 3 4.16 -14.86 -17.35
N VAL A 4 4.78 -15.20 -18.48
CA VAL A 4 4.83 -14.36 -19.69
C VAL A 4 3.43 -14.23 -20.29
N LEU A 5 2.71 -15.35 -20.45
CA LEU A 5 1.34 -15.35 -20.96
C LEU A 5 0.39 -14.59 -20.05
N MET A 6 0.54 -14.71 -18.73
CA MET A 6 -0.22 -13.93 -17.76
C MET A 6 0.08 -12.44 -17.88
N PHE A 7 1.35 -12.06 -18.01
CA PHE A 7 1.75 -10.66 -18.16
C PHE A 7 1.19 -10.06 -19.46
N LEU A 8 1.48 -10.68 -20.61
CA LEU A 8 1.01 -10.20 -21.92
C LEU A 8 -0.52 -10.23 -22.02
N GLY A 9 -1.16 -11.27 -21.49
CA GLY A 9 -2.62 -11.36 -21.43
C GLY A 9 -3.24 -10.26 -20.56
N THR A 10 -2.60 -9.93 -19.43
CA THR A 10 -3.03 -8.82 -18.57
C THR A 10 -2.87 -7.48 -19.26
N LEU A 11 -1.76 -7.26 -19.97
CA LEU A 11 -1.54 -6.06 -20.77
C LEU A 11 -2.62 -5.93 -21.85
N VAL A 12 -2.64 -6.85 -22.82
CA VAL A 12 -3.51 -6.78 -24.00
C VAL A 12 -4.99 -6.79 -23.59
N GLY A 13 -5.37 -7.72 -22.72
CA GLY A 13 -6.73 -7.80 -22.20
C GLY A 13 -7.12 -6.53 -21.45
N GLY A 14 -6.24 -6.01 -20.59
CA GLY A 14 -6.48 -4.78 -19.85
C GLY A 14 -6.63 -3.54 -20.73
N PHE A 15 -5.81 -3.40 -21.78
CA PHE A 15 -5.97 -2.34 -22.79
C PHE A 15 -7.34 -2.43 -23.47
N ILE A 16 -7.74 -3.60 -23.96
CA ILE A 16 -9.03 -3.79 -24.63
C ILE A 16 -10.19 -3.50 -23.66
N LEU A 17 -10.14 -4.02 -22.44
CA LEU A 17 -11.17 -3.81 -21.44
C LEU A 17 -11.26 -2.35 -21.00
N SER A 18 -10.14 -1.61 -20.99
CA SER A 18 -10.13 -0.19 -20.66
C SER A 18 -10.92 0.67 -21.65
N LEU A 19 -10.86 0.31 -22.94
CA LEU A 19 -11.59 1.00 -24.01
C LEU A 19 -13.06 0.55 -24.11
N ARG A 20 -13.35 -0.73 -23.82
CA ARG A 20 -14.69 -1.31 -24.00
C ARG A 20 -15.59 -1.24 -22.77
N HIS A 21 -15.04 -1.22 -21.56
CA HIS A 21 -15.83 -1.35 -20.33
C HIS A 21 -15.64 -0.20 -19.33
N SER A 22 -14.40 0.16 -19.02
CA SER A 22 -14.11 1.24 -18.07
C SER A 22 -12.69 1.74 -18.24
N ILE A 23 -12.54 3.04 -18.46
CA ILE A 23 -11.24 3.71 -18.59
C ILE A 23 -10.37 3.56 -17.32
N ALA A 24 -10.98 3.30 -16.16
CA ALA A 24 -10.25 3.06 -14.92
C ALA A 24 -9.45 1.74 -14.92
N ILE A 25 -9.79 0.80 -15.81
CA ILE A 25 -9.02 -0.45 -15.97
C ILE A 25 -7.59 -0.16 -16.46
N ALA A 26 -7.33 0.99 -17.11
CA ALA A 26 -5.96 1.38 -17.43
C ALA A 26 -5.08 1.50 -16.17
N PHE A 27 -5.63 1.96 -15.05
CA PHE A 27 -4.90 1.95 -13.78
C PHE A 27 -4.74 0.53 -13.23
N VAL A 28 -5.69 -0.38 -13.43
CA VAL A 28 -5.52 -1.81 -13.07
C VAL A 28 -4.34 -2.43 -13.80
N VAL A 29 -4.14 -2.09 -15.08
CA VAL A 29 -2.97 -2.54 -15.85
C VAL A 29 -1.68 -1.96 -15.27
N TYR A 30 -1.67 -0.68 -14.89
CA TYR A 30 -0.53 -0.08 -14.19
C TYR A 30 -0.20 -0.82 -12.89
N GLN A 31 -1.21 -1.12 -12.06
CA GLN A 31 -1.02 -1.88 -10.81
C GLN A 31 -0.43 -3.26 -11.09
N ALA A 32 -0.92 -3.93 -12.13
CA ALA A 32 -0.38 -5.22 -12.54
C ALA A 32 1.10 -5.09 -12.94
N ILE A 33 1.46 -4.14 -13.83
CA ILE A 33 2.84 -3.93 -14.26
C ILE A 33 3.78 -3.72 -13.06
N TYR A 34 3.37 -2.90 -12.09
CA TYR A 34 4.13 -2.65 -10.87
C TYR A 34 4.46 -3.95 -10.09
N PHE A 35 3.49 -4.85 -9.93
CA PHE A 35 3.69 -6.13 -9.23
C PHE A 35 4.37 -7.22 -10.07
N PHE A 36 4.09 -7.26 -11.37
CA PHE A 36 4.79 -8.13 -12.30
C PHE A 36 6.29 -7.83 -12.31
N ASN A 37 6.66 -6.54 -12.33
CA ASN A 37 8.04 -6.04 -12.32
C ASN A 37 8.95 -6.82 -13.30
N PRO A 38 8.58 -6.91 -14.60
CA PRO A 38 9.17 -7.85 -15.55
C PRO A 38 10.69 -7.79 -15.64
N GLU A 39 11.27 -6.59 -15.60
CA GLU A 39 12.72 -6.33 -15.69
C GLU A 39 13.53 -7.03 -14.59
N LYS A 40 12.90 -7.35 -13.45
CA LYS A 40 13.54 -8.02 -12.31
C LYS A 40 13.12 -9.48 -12.14
N ARG A 41 12.33 -10.05 -13.06
CA ARG A 41 11.90 -11.44 -12.97
C ARG A 41 12.72 -12.35 -13.88
N TRP A 42 12.86 -13.61 -13.48
CA TRP A 42 13.58 -14.64 -14.26
C TRP A 42 13.08 -14.81 -15.70
N TRP A 43 11.81 -14.48 -15.96
CA TRP A 43 11.19 -14.56 -17.28
C TRP A 43 11.23 -13.23 -18.06
N GLY A 44 11.79 -12.16 -17.49
CA GLY A 44 11.83 -10.83 -18.10
C GLY A 44 12.54 -10.79 -19.44
N ASN A 45 13.61 -11.59 -19.61
CA ASN A 45 14.37 -11.69 -20.86
C ASN A 45 13.56 -12.29 -22.03
N LEU A 46 12.36 -12.84 -21.77
CA LEU A 46 11.48 -13.41 -22.79
C LEU A 46 10.52 -12.39 -23.42
N ILE A 47 10.57 -11.14 -22.97
CA ILE A 47 9.76 -10.03 -23.49
C ILE A 47 10.68 -8.83 -23.79
N PRO A 48 10.23 -7.88 -24.64
CA PRO A 48 11.02 -6.69 -24.93
C PRO A 48 11.36 -5.90 -23.65
N ASP A 49 12.62 -5.48 -23.53
CA ASP A 49 13.08 -4.61 -22.45
C ASP A 49 12.69 -3.15 -22.77
N ILE A 50 11.47 -2.80 -22.40
CA ILE A 50 10.89 -1.47 -22.61
C ILE A 50 10.24 -0.99 -21.32
N SER A 51 10.13 0.33 -21.16
CA SER A 51 9.46 0.92 -20.00
C SER A 51 7.93 0.74 -20.08
N TYR A 52 7.40 -0.44 -19.78
CA TYR A 52 5.96 -0.73 -19.83
C TYR A 52 5.13 0.28 -19.02
N SER A 53 5.62 0.70 -17.85
CA SER A 53 5.00 1.73 -17.01
C SER A 53 4.87 3.08 -17.73
N PHE A 54 5.83 3.45 -18.59
CA PHE A 54 5.75 4.68 -19.37
C PHE A 54 4.57 4.63 -20.35
N PHE A 55 4.45 3.55 -21.12
CA PHE A 55 3.39 3.42 -22.13
C PHE A 55 1.99 3.37 -21.51
N ILE A 56 1.81 2.64 -20.40
CA ILE A 56 0.51 2.61 -19.73
C ILE A 56 0.14 3.97 -19.13
N VAL A 57 1.12 4.72 -18.60
CA VAL A 57 0.87 6.06 -18.03
C VAL A 57 0.56 7.07 -19.14
N LEU A 58 1.26 6.99 -20.27
CA LEU A 58 0.93 7.78 -21.46
C LEU A 58 -0.49 7.47 -21.94
N PHE A 59 -0.86 6.20 -22.00
CA PHE A 59 -2.21 5.77 -22.34
C PHE A 59 -3.26 6.27 -21.33
N MET A 60 -2.99 6.22 -20.03
CA MET A 60 -3.84 6.83 -19.00
C MET A 60 -4.03 8.33 -19.23
N ALA A 61 -2.97 9.06 -19.58
CA ALA A 61 -3.06 10.48 -19.89
C ALA A 61 -3.95 10.73 -21.12
N ILE A 62 -3.76 9.96 -22.20
CA ILE A 62 -4.61 10.03 -23.40
C ILE A 62 -6.08 9.77 -23.04
N LEU A 63 -6.37 8.75 -22.22
CA LEU A 63 -7.74 8.46 -21.78
C LEU A 63 -8.34 9.61 -20.96
N VAL A 64 -7.55 10.27 -20.12
CA VAL A 64 -8.01 11.45 -19.35
C VAL A 64 -8.43 12.58 -20.28
N PHE A 65 -7.65 12.88 -21.32
CA PHE A 65 -7.97 13.93 -22.29
C PHE A 65 -9.12 13.54 -23.22
N ALA A 66 -9.10 12.31 -23.77
CA ALA A 66 -10.14 11.81 -24.67
C ALA A 66 -11.52 11.72 -24.00
N ASN A 67 -11.56 11.48 -22.69
CA ASN A 67 -12.80 11.37 -21.90
C ASN A 67 -13.03 12.60 -21.01
N SER A 68 -12.61 13.78 -21.46
CA SER A 68 -12.62 15.01 -20.64
C SER A 68 -13.99 15.40 -20.07
N SER A 69 -15.09 15.05 -20.74
CA SER A 69 -16.47 15.29 -20.26
C SER A 69 -16.75 14.60 -18.92
N VAL A 70 -16.15 13.43 -18.69
CA VAL A 70 -16.27 12.65 -17.46
C VAL A 70 -15.15 13.01 -16.48
N THR A 71 -13.90 13.06 -16.96
CA THR A 71 -12.73 13.21 -16.09
C THR A 71 -12.54 14.62 -15.53
N LYS A 72 -13.09 15.67 -16.16
CA LYS A 72 -13.12 17.04 -15.61
C LYS A 72 -14.01 17.17 -14.38
N GLN A 73 -14.99 16.27 -14.21
CA GLN A 73 -15.85 16.26 -13.02
C GLN A 73 -15.08 15.79 -11.78
N ASN A 74 -14.01 15.00 -11.96
CA ASN A 74 -13.13 14.56 -10.89
C ASN A 74 -12.06 15.64 -10.65
N ARG A 75 -12.36 16.58 -9.74
CA ARG A 75 -11.48 17.71 -9.42
C ARG A 75 -10.57 17.36 -8.26
N ILE A 76 -9.26 17.45 -8.47
CA ILE A 76 -8.25 17.26 -7.41
C ILE A 76 -8.46 18.31 -6.30
N ASN A 77 -8.99 19.49 -6.66
CA ASN A 77 -9.28 20.54 -5.72
C ASN A 77 -10.35 20.19 -4.68
N ASP A 78 -11.19 19.19 -4.94
CA ASP A 78 -12.26 18.78 -4.03
C ASP A 78 -11.81 17.65 -3.09
N VAL A 79 -10.57 17.16 -3.25
CA VAL A 79 -10.02 16.04 -2.47
C VAL A 79 -8.70 16.41 -1.76
N PRO A 80 -8.78 16.97 -0.53
CA PRO A 80 -7.62 17.36 0.27
C PRO A 80 -6.48 16.33 0.39
N PRO A 81 -6.71 15.00 0.48
CA PRO A 81 -5.60 14.04 0.60
C PRO A 81 -4.59 14.14 -0.55
N LEU A 82 -5.06 14.33 -1.79
CA LEU A 82 -4.16 14.50 -2.94
C LEU A 82 -3.49 15.87 -2.95
N LYS A 83 -4.14 16.93 -2.45
CA LYS A 83 -3.49 18.24 -2.30
C LYS A 83 -2.30 18.18 -1.35
N TRP A 84 -2.47 17.52 -0.21
CA TRP A 84 -1.39 17.35 0.75
C TRP A 84 -0.26 16.49 0.19
N ALA A 85 -0.58 15.43 -0.57
CA ALA A 85 0.43 14.65 -1.29
C ALA A 85 1.23 15.53 -2.28
N ILE A 86 0.55 16.39 -3.04
CA ILE A 86 1.20 17.37 -3.94
C ILE A 86 2.04 18.36 -3.13
N ALA A 87 1.55 18.87 -1.99
CA ALA A 87 2.29 19.81 -1.15
C ALA A 87 3.57 19.18 -0.56
N VAL A 88 3.52 17.92 -0.12
CA VAL A 88 4.70 17.16 0.29
C VAL A 88 5.69 17.01 -0.86
N MET A 89 5.22 16.70 -2.08
CA MET A 89 6.07 16.62 -3.27
C MET A 89 6.70 17.96 -3.64
N VAL A 90 5.97 19.06 -3.52
CA VAL A 90 6.50 20.41 -3.78
C VAL A 90 7.61 20.73 -2.77
N LEU A 91 7.40 20.50 -1.48
CA LEU A 91 8.44 20.72 -0.48
C LEU A 91 9.63 19.79 -0.66
N TYR A 92 9.39 18.53 -1.04
CA TYR A 92 10.47 17.61 -1.42
C TYR A 92 11.27 18.16 -2.60
N SER A 93 10.60 18.74 -3.61
CA SER A 93 11.28 19.32 -4.78
C SER A 93 12.05 20.59 -4.42
N ILE A 94 11.56 21.39 -3.47
CA ILE A 94 12.29 22.56 -2.93
C ILE A 94 13.52 22.10 -2.16
N ALA A 95 13.47 20.94 -1.49
CA ALA A 95 14.61 20.37 -0.79
C ALA A 95 15.82 20.09 -1.69
N TYR A 96 15.63 19.97 -3.01
CA TYR A 96 16.74 19.87 -3.96
C TYR A 96 17.79 20.98 -3.81
N PHE A 97 17.36 22.21 -3.53
CA PHE A 97 18.27 23.36 -3.46
C PHE A 97 19.21 23.35 -2.25
N TYR A 98 18.90 22.55 -1.23
CA TYR A 98 19.69 22.44 0.00
C TYR A 98 19.95 20.98 0.40
N ALA A 99 19.68 20.02 -0.49
CA ALA A 99 19.90 18.61 -0.23
C ALA A 99 21.39 18.33 -0.06
N ILE A 100 21.74 17.47 0.90
CA ILE A 100 23.15 17.10 1.14
C ILE A 100 23.76 16.36 -0.06
N ALA A 101 22.92 15.65 -0.81
CA ALA A 101 23.29 14.92 -2.02
C ALA A 101 22.33 15.28 -3.17
N PRO A 102 22.52 16.43 -3.84
CA PRO A 102 21.57 16.96 -4.82
C PRO A 102 21.31 16.01 -6.00
N GLU A 103 22.32 15.30 -6.49
CA GLU A 103 22.18 14.38 -7.63
C GLU A 103 21.27 13.18 -7.31
N TYR A 104 21.52 12.52 -6.18
CA TYR A 104 20.65 11.43 -5.72
C TYR A 104 19.25 11.95 -5.38
N HIS A 105 19.16 13.10 -4.71
CA HIS A 105 17.87 13.70 -4.41
C HIS A 105 17.07 14.03 -5.67
N TYR A 106 17.71 14.57 -6.71
CA TYR A 106 17.08 14.84 -8.00
C TYR A 106 16.47 13.58 -8.62
N LEU A 107 17.20 12.46 -8.61
CA LEU A 107 16.68 11.18 -9.11
C LEU A 107 15.40 10.75 -8.39
N PHE A 108 15.41 10.77 -7.06
CA PHE A 108 14.24 10.38 -6.25
C PHE A 108 13.12 11.43 -6.28
N MET A 109 13.44 12.70 -6.49
CA MET A 109 12.47 13.77 -6.76
C MET A 109 11.72 13.50 -8.06
N VAL A 110 12.41 13.15 -9.15
CA VAL A 110 11.79 12.78 -10.43
C VAL A 110 10.87 11.58 -10.26
N TYR A 111 11.30 10.55 -9.52
CA TYR A 111 10.45 9.39 -9.22
C TYR A 111 9.20 9.79 -8.43
N PHE A 112 9.35 10.66 -7.44
CA PHE A 112 8.23 11.10 -6.62
C PHE A 112 7.24 11.97 -7.41
N ILE A 113 7.72 12.87 -8.26
CA ILE A 113 6.88 13.66 -9.18
C ILE A 113 6.09 12.73 -10.10
N LYS A 114 6.75 11.74 -10.72
CA LYS A 114 6.09 10.73 -11.58
C LYS A 114 4.98 10.01 -10.82
N LEU A 115 5.26 9.56 -9.60
CA LEU A 115 4.27 8.90 -8.75
C LEU A 115 3.04 9.79 -8.51
N ILE A 116 3.23 11.05 -8.12
CA ILE A 116 2.11 11.98 -7.88
C ILE A 116 1.30 12.23 -9.16
N ILE A 117 1.94 12.37 -10.31
CA ILE A 117 1.26 12.51 -11.61
C ILE A 117 0.39 11.28 -11.88
N ILE A 118 0.93 10.07 -11.71
CA ILE A 118 0.20 8.82 -11.94
C ILE A 118 -1.02 8.73 -11.02
N MET A 119 -0.88 9.11 -9.74
CA MET A 119 -2.00 9.13 -8.79
C MET A 119 -3.09 10.13 -9.17
N CYS A 120 -2.70 11.29 -9.69
CA CYS A 120 -3.64 12.29 -10.19
C CYS A 120 -4.40 11.80 -11.44
N LEU A 121 -3.70 11.13 -12.36
CA LEU A 121 -4.33 10.50 -13.53
C LEU A 121 -5.28 9.37 -13.12
N ALA A 122 -4.84 8.48 -12.22
CA ALA A 122 -5.66 7.38 -11.71
C ALA A 122 -6.95 7.89 -11.05
N PHE A 123 -6.83 8.90 -10.18
CA PHE A 123 -7.99 9.56 -9.57
C PHE A 123 -8.96 10.12 -10.61
N LYS A 124 -8.44 10.74 -11.68
CA LYS A 124 -9.28 11.27 -12.76
C LYS A 124 -10.00 10.19 -13.55
N LEU A 125 -9.41 9.00 -13.71
CA LEU A 125 -10.04 7.88 -14.42
C LEU A 125 -11.14 7.21 -13.60
N ILE A 126 -11.05 7.20 -12.27
CA ILE A 126 -12.03 6.55 -11.38
C ILE A 126 -13.25 7.45 -11.19
N SER A 127 -14.30 7.20 -11.98
CA SER A 127 -15.45 8.09 -12.08
C SER A 127 -16.72 7.56 -11.43
N THR A 128 -16.80 6.24 -11.22
CA THR A 128 -17.98 5.54 -10.68
C THR A 128 -17.58 4.55 -9.57
N VAL A 129 -18.56 4.10 -8.79
CA VAL A 129 -18.37 3.03 -7.78
C VAL A 129 -17.89 1.71 -8.41
N LYS A 130 -18.29 1.46 -9.67
CA LYS A 130 -17.85 0.30 -10.44
C LYS A 130 -16.37 0.38 -10.78
N ASP A 131 -15.92 1.54 -11.27
CA ASP A 131 -14.51 1.84 -11.53
C ASP A 131 -13.67 1.65 -10.27
N PHE A 132 -14.16 2.20 -9.15
CA PHE A 132 -13.51 2.06 -7.86
C PHE A 132 -13.39 0.59 -7.43
N SER A 133 -14.43 -0.20 -7.67
CA SER A 133 -14.39 -1.65 -7.41
C SER A 133 -13.43 -2.39 -8.33
N TYR A 134 -13.25 -1.95 -9.59
CA TYR A 134 -12.26 -2.54 -10.50
C TYR A 134 -10.83 -2.29 -10.01
N VAL A 135 -10.48 -1.08 -9.58
CA VAL A 135 -9.12 -0.78 -9.10
C VAL A 135 -8.76 -1.49 -7.79
N LEU A 136 -9.72 -1.70 -6.88
CA LEU A 136 -9.50 -2.50 -5.68
C LEU A 136 -9.29 -3.98 -6.02
N LYS A 137 -10.09 -4.53 -6.95
CA LYS A 137 -9.92 -5.92 -7.42
C LYS A 137 -8.62 -6.12 -8.19
N GLY A 138 -8.22 -5.11 -8.98
CA GLY A 138 -6.94 -5.07 -9.68
C GLY A 138 -5.76 -5.15 -8.72
N TYR A 139 -5.82 -4.39 -7.62
CA TYR A 139 -4.82 -4.48 -6.56
C TYR A 139 -4.74 -5.88 -5.93
N ILE A 140 -5.88 -6.51 -5.62
CA ILE A 140 -5.91 -7.88 -5.07
C ILE A 140 -5.31 -8.87 -6.05
N PHE A 141 -5.66 -8.79 -7.34
CA PHE A 141 -5.11 -9.65 -8.38
C PHE A 141 -3.59 -9.51 -8.50
N ALA A 142 -3.10 -8.27 -8.51
CA ALA A 142 -1.68 -7.98 -8.63
C ALA A 142 -0.89 -8.45 -7.38
N ALA A 143 -1.46 -8.25 -6.19
CA ALA A 143 -0.92 -8.77 -4.93
C ALA A 143 -0.91 -10.31 -4.91
N TRP A 144 -1.99 -10.96 -5.35
CA TRP A 144 -2.02 -12.42 -5.49
C TRP A 144 -0.94 -12.94 -6.42
N TYR A 145 -0.74 -12.32 -7.60
CA TYR A 145 0.28 -12.75 -8.55
C TYR A 145 1.68 -12.73 -7.93
N VAL A 146 2.07 -11.62 -7.30
CA VAL A 146 3.41 -11.54 -6.69
C VAL A 146 3.54 -12.50 -5.51
N SER A 147 2.45 -12.74 -4.77
CA SER A 147 2.45 -13.72 -3.68
C SER A 147 2.56 -15.16 -4.18
N PHE A 148 1.93 -15.49 -5.30
CA PHE A 148 2.14 -16.77 -5.99
C PHE A 148 3.59 -16.92 -6.46
N TYR A 149 4.19 -15.85 -6.97
CA TYR A 149 5.61 -15.84 -7.34
C TYR A 149 6.55 -16.07 -6.13
N VAL A 150 6.28 -15.43 -4.99
CA VAL A 150 7.01 -15.66 -3.72
C VAL A 150 6.89 -17.13 -3.29
N PHE A 151 5.70 -17.71 -3.39
CA PHE A 151 5.48 -19.13 -3.11
C PHE A 151 6.32 -20.05 -4.01
N GLN A 152 6.47 -19.72 -5.31
CA GLN A 152 7.28 -20.51 -6.25
C GLN A 152 8.78 -20.48 -5.92
N ILE A 153 9.29 -19.38 -5.36
CA ILE A 153 10.71 -19.27 -5.00
C ILE A 153 11.02 -20.07 -3.74
N GLY A 154 10.15 -19.99 -2.73
CA GLY A 154 10.38 -20.66 -1.44
C GLY A 154 11.47 -19.99 -0.58
N ARG A 155 11.66 -20.49 0.65
CA ARG A 155 12.65 -19.96 1.60
C ARG A 155 14.08 -20.35 1.17
N ASN A 156 15.04 -19.44 1.38
CA ASN A 156 16.46 -19.72 1.30
C ASN A 156 16.99 -20.39 2.60
N SER A 157 18.30 -20.64 2.67
CA SER A 157 18.97 -21.24 3.84
C SER A 157 18.82 -20.42 5.14
N GLY A 158 18.41 -19.15 5.05
CA GLY A 158 18.11 -18.29 6.20
C GLY A 158 16.64 -18.32 6.64
N ASN A 159 15.82 -19.26 6.15
CA ASN A 159 14.38 -19.37 6.43
C ASN A 159 13.56 -18.11 6.05
N ARG A 160 13.98 -17.42 4.97
CA ARG A 160 13.32 -16.22 4.43
C ARG A 160 13.33 -16.22 2.90
N VAL A 161 12.46 -15.42 2.28
CA VAL A 161 12.50 -15.19 0.82
C VAL A 161 13.21 -13.87 0.53
N GLU A 162 14.14 -13.88 -0.41
CA GLU A 162 14.89 -12.70 -0.87
C GLU A 162 14.80 -12.53 -2.39
N GLY A 163 15.24 -11.37 -2.91
CA GLY A 163 15.24 -11.09 -4.35
C GLY A 163 13.87 -10.87 -4.99
N VAL A 164 12.82 -10.70 -4.18
CA VAL A 164 11.42 -10.61 -4.65
C VAL A 164 10.88 -9.18 -4.74
N GLY A 165 11.70 -8.17 -4.46
CA GLY A 165 11.29 -6.77 -4.35
C GLY A 165 10.55 -6.16 -5.55
N LEU A 166 9.99 -4.99 -5.29
CA LEU A 166 9.26 -4.14 -6.21
C LEU A 166 10.13 -2.97 -6.69
N VAL A 167 9.61 -2.21 -7.66
CA VAL A 167 10.33 -1.08 -8.29
C VAL A 167 10.78 -0.03 -7.27
N ASP A 168 9.94 0.25 -6.27
CA ASP A 168 10.19 1.23 -5.21
C ASP A 168 10.68 0.60 -3.89
N SER A 169 10.76 -0.73 -3.80
CA SER A 169 11.36 -1.46 -2.66
C SER A 169 12.03 -2.73 -3.16
N PRO A 170 13.34 -2.71 -3.46
CA PRO A 170 14.03 -3.89 -3.97
C PRO A 170 14.14 -5.02 -2.93
N ASP A 171 13.81 -4.77 -1.67
CA ASP A 171 13.85 -5.73 -0.58
C ASP A 171 12.51 -6.46 -0.35
N ALA A 172 12.57 -7.63 0.30
CA ALA A 172 11.40 -8.44 0.56
C ALA A 172 10.45 -7.83 1.61
N ASN A 173 10.97 -7.10 2.61
CA ASN A 173 10.12 -6.50 3.65
C ASN A 173 9.21 -5.41 3.07
N GLY A 174 9.73 -4.61 2.15
CA GLY A 174 8.95 -3.64 1.38
C GLY A 174 7.84 -4.30 0.55
N LEU A 175 8.11 -5.46 -0.07
CA LEU A 175 7.08 -6.25 -0.74
C LEU A 175 5.99 -6.71 0.25
N ALA A 176 6.36 -7.24 1.42
CA ALA A 176 5.38 -7.65 2.43
C ALA A 176 4.49 -6.48 2.88
N ALA A 177 5.07 -5.30 3.11
CA ALA A 177 4.32 -4.08 3.40
C ALA A 177 3.40 -3.66 2.22
N ALA A 178 3.82 -3.90 0.99
CA ALA A 178 3.05 -3.58 -0.22
C ALA A 178 1.84 -4.52 -0.45
N ILE A 179 1.90 -5.78 -0.03
CA ILE A 179 0.78 -6.74 -0.18
C ILE A 179 -0.12 -6.84 1.05
N ALA A 180 0.36 -6.46 2.24
CA ALA A 180 -0.43 -6.51 3.49
C ALA A 180 -1.80 -5.82 3.39
N PRO A 181 -1.94 -4.61 2.80
CA PRO A 181 -3.24 -3.94 2.68
C PRO A 181 -4.25 -4.70 1.79
N ALA A 182 -3.78 -5.53 0.85
CA ALA A 182 -4.64 -6.30 -0.05
C ALA A 182 -5.36 -7.46 0.66
N LEU A 183 -4.81 -7.98 1.76
CA LEU A 183 -5.37 -9.14 2.45
C LEU A 183 -6.76 -8.85 3.05
N VAL A 184 -6.92 -7.71 3.73
CA VAL A 184 -8.22 -7.30 4.28
C VAL A 184 -9.24 -6.96 3.18
N LEU A 185 -8.80 -6.45 2.02
CA LEU A 185 -9.67 -6.25 0.86
C LEU A 185 -10.12 -7.59 0.27
N SER A 186 -9.21 -8.57 0.19
CA SER A 186 -9.53 -9.93 -0.26
C SER A 186 -10.56 -10.58 0.66
N LEU A 187 -10.40 -10.41 1.98
CA LEU A 187 -11.37 -10.89 2.97
C LEU A 187 -12.76 -10.25 2.77
N TYR A 188 -12.81 -8.94 2.56
CA TYR A 188 -14.06 -8.24 2.25
C TYR A 188 -14.74 -8.78 0.99
N TYR A 189 -13.99 -8.94 -0.12
CA TYR A 189 -14.57 -9.43 -1.37
C TYR A 189 -14.96 -10.91 -1.29
N TYR A 190 -14.20 -11.74 -0.58
CA TYR A 190 -14.59 -13.12 -0.25
C TYR A 190 -15.94 -13.14 0.47
N TRP A 191 -16.09 -12.31 1.50
CA TRP A 191 -17.32 -12.27 2.30
C TRP A 191 -18.53 -11.77 1.50
N THR A 192 -18.34 -10.71 0.72
CA THR A 192 -19.45 -10.02 0.05
C THR A 192 -19.92 -10.67 -1.24
N THR A 193 -19.05 -11.40 -1.93
CA THR A 193 -19.32 -11.97 -3.24
C THR A 193 -20.26 -13.17 -3.18
N LYS A 194 -21.30 -13.16 -4.02
CA LYS A 194 -22.31 -14.23 -4.12
C LYS A 194 -21.84 -15.41 -4.98
N LYS A 195 -21.16 -15.16 -6.10
CA LYS A 195 -20.74 -16.20 -7.05
C LYS A 195 -19.58 -17.04 -6.49
N TYR A 196 -19.77 -18.35 -6.37
CA TYR A 196 -18.80 -19.27 -5.78
C TYR A 196 -17.41 -19.23 -6.43
N ILE A 197 -17.33 -19.11 -7.77
CA ILE A 197 -16.04 -19.04 -8.47
C ILE A 197 -15.20 -17.83 -8.03
N TRP A 198 -15.84 -16.67 -7.90
CA TRP A 198 -15.16 -15.45 -7.46
C TRP A 198 -14.86 -15.48 -5.97
N LYS A 199 -15.74 -16.10 -5.18
CA LYS A 199 -15.49 -16.34 -3.75
C LYS A 199 -14.25 -17.22 -3.55
N ALA A 200 -14.13 -18.31 -4.32
CA ALA A 200 -12.95 -19.16 -4.33
C ALA A 200 -11.70 -18.39 -4.77
N ALA A 201 -11.79 -17.55 -5.81
CA ALA A 201 -10.69 -16.72 -6.26
C ALA A 201 -10.17 -15.75 -5.17
N TYR A 202 -11.06 -15.09 -4.42
CA TYR A 202 -10.66 -14.21 -3.32
C TYR A 202 -10.11 -14.98 -2.09
N ALA A 203 -10.63 -16.17 -1.83
CA ALA A 203 -10.06 -17.05 -0.81
C ALA A 203 -8.62 -17.47 -1.20
N LEU A 204 -8.43 -17.92 -2.44
CA LEU A 204 -7.13 -18.30 -2.97
C LEU A 204 -6.15 -17.13 -2.94
N ALA A 205 -6.59 -15.94 -3.37
CA ALA A 205 -5.80 -14.72 -3.27
C ALA A 205 -5.37 -14.43 -1.82
N GLY A 206 -6.30 -14.52 -0.86
CA GLY A 206 -6.01 -14.33 0.55
C GLY A 206 -4.99 -15.33 1.11
N VAL A 207 -5.12 -16.61 0.73
CA VAL A 207 -4.18 -17.67 1.16
C VAL A 207 -2.77 -17.41 0.64
N PHE A 208 -2.60 -17.10 -0.64
CA PHE A 208 -1.28 -16.78 -1.19
C PHE A 208 -0.69 -15.52 -0.56
N ILE A 209 -1.49 -14.46 -0.38
CA ILE A 209 -1.00 -13.22 0.24
C ILE A 209 -0.55 -13.47 1.68
N ALA A 210 -1.34 -14.18 2.48
CA ALA A 210 -0.97 -14.55 3.85
C ALA A 210 0.30 -15.43 3.86
N ASN A 211 0.37 -16.44 2.99
CA ASN A 211 1.54 -17.30 2.87
C ASN A 211 2.80 -16.52 2.47
N ALA A 212 2.72 -15.60 1.51
CA ALA A 212 3.85 -14.78 1.10
C ALA A 212 4.37 -13.90 2.25
N ILE A 213 3.49 -13.32 3.07
CA ILE A 213 3.90 -12.55 4.26
C ILE A 213 4.64 -13.45 5.26
N VAL A 214 4.16 -14.69 5.43
CA VAL A 214 4.80 -15.71 6.28
C VAL A 214 6.17 -16.13 5.76
N LEU A 215 6.30 -16.33 4.44
CA LEU A 215 7.54 -16.72 3.79
C LEU A 215 8.59 -15.60 3.83
N ILE A 216 8.19 -14.35 3.59
CA ILE A 216 9.08 -13.17 3.61
C ILE A 216 9.62 -12.87 5.01
N ASN A 217 8.89 -13.26 6.05
CA ASN A 217 9.27 -13.07 7.45
C ASN A 217 9.39 -11.58 7.88
N SER A 218 8.43 -10.73 7.53
CA SER A 218 8.44 -9.32 7.94
C SER A 218 7.58 -9.07 9.18
N ARG A 219 8.21 -8.88 10.36
CA ARG A 219 7.52 -8.62 11.65
C ARG A 219 6.57 -7.41 11.59
N GLY A 220 7.02 -6.32 10.97
CA GLY A 220 6.18 -5.13 10.76
C GLY A 220 4.95 -5.41 9.88
N ALA A 221 5.09 -6.25 8.85
CA ALA A 221 3.97 -6.65 8.00
C ALA A 221 3.00 -7.61 8.71
N PHE A 222 3.50 -8.51 9.57
CA PHE A 222 2.64 -9.37 10.41
C PHE A 222 1.77 -8.54 11.35
N LEU A 223 2.36 -7.60 12.09
CA LEU A 223 1.62 -6.70 12.99
C LEU A 223 0.59 -5.87 12.22
N ALA A 224 0.97 -5.35 11.05
CA ALA A 224 0.09 -4.62 10.15
C ALA A 224 -1.14 -5.43 9.71
N VAL A 225 -0.92 -6.69 9.27
CA VAL A 225 -2.01 -7.59 8.89
C VAL A 225 -2.90 -7.89 10.09
N ALA A 226 -2.33 -8.27 11.23
CA ALA A 226 -3.09 -8.60 12.43
C ALA A 226 -3.99 -7.44 12.86
N ALA A 227 -3.44 -6.21 12.94
CA ALA A 227 -4.19 -5.02 13.28
C ALA A 227 -5.29 -4.69 12.27
N SER A 228 -5.02 -4.82 10.96
CA SER A 228 -6.00 -4.52 9.91
C SER A 228 -7.16 -5.52 9.88
N ILE A 229 -6.88 -6.82 10.05
CA ILE A 229 -7.90 -7.86 10.14
C ILE A 229 -8.68 -7.71 11.43
N ALA A 230 -8.02 -7.50 12.58
CA ALA A 230 -8.68 -7.27 13.86
C ALA A 230 -9.62 -6.07 13.79
N PHE A 231 -9.19 -4.96 13.16
CA PHE A 231 -10.04 -3.79 12.93
C PHE A 231 -11.27 -4.14 12.09
N PHE A 232 -11.11 -4.84 10.96
CA PHE A 232 -12.24 -5.24 10.12
C PHE A 232 -13.21 -6.20 10.85
N MET A 233 -12.66 -7.20 11.53
CA MET A 233 -13.43 -8.20 12.30
C MET A 233 -14.18 -7.55 13.47
N PHE A 234 -13.57 -6.58 14.16
CA PHE A 234 -14.24 -5.81 15.21
C PHE A 234 -15.54 -5.20 14.70
N TYR A 235 -15.53 -4.57 13.51
CA TYR A 235 -16.77 -4.04 12.91
C TYR A 235 -17.72 -5.15 12.44
N MET A 236 -17.22 -6.29 11.96
CA MET A 236 -18.09 -7.42 11.62
C MET A 236 -18.85 -7.95 12.84
N TYR A 237 -18.24 -7.95 14.02
CA TYR A 237 -18.88 -8.39 15.26
C TYR A 237 -19.80 -7.34 15.89
N THR A 238 -19.35 -6.08 15.93
CA THR A 238 -19.94 -5.05 16.80
C THR A 238 -20.81 -4.03 16.08
N SER A 239 -20.66 -3.83 14.77
CA SER A 239 -21.43 -2.81 14.03
C SER A 239 -22.92 -3.08 14.18
N SER A 240 -23.75 -2.09 14.51
CA SER A 240 -25.21 -2.26 14.51
C SER A 240 -25.81 -2.28 13.09
N PHE A 241 -25.04 -1.79 12.10
CA PHE A 241 -25.39 -1.86 10.68
C PHE A 241 -24.75 -3.11 10.09
N GLN A 242 -25.56 -4.16 9.88
CA GLN A 242 -25.08 -5.51 9.52
C GLN A 242 -25.85 -6.12 8.36
N ARG A 243 -25.19 -7.04 7.64
CA ARG A 243 -25.88 -8.01 6.77
C ARG A 243 -26.58 -9.09 7.59
N LYS A 244 -27.60 -9.73 7.01
CA LYS A 244 -28.19 -10.97 7.54
C LYS A 244 -27.09 -12.02 7.76
N ASN A 245 -27.08 -12.66 8.93
CA ASN A 245 -26.11 -13.69 9.34
C ASN A 245 -24.64 -13.24 9.42
N GLN A 246 -24.34 -11.94 9.45
CA GLN A 246 -22.96 -11.43 9.50
C GLN A 246 -22.14 -11.99 10.66
N LYS A 247 -22.71 -12.03 11.89
CA LYS A 247 -22.01 -12.56 13.06
C LYS A 247 -21.60 -14.04 12.91
N LYS A 248 -22.49 -14.87 12.36
CA LYS A 248 -22.19 -16.29 12.10
C LYS A 248 -21.01 -16.43 11.12
N MET A 249 -20.99 -15.60 10.07
CA MET A 249 -19.90 -15.58 9.12
C MET A 249 -18.60 -15.04 9.74
N ALA A 250 -18.68 -14.04 10.61
CA ALA A 250 -17.51 -13.54 11.34
C ALA A 250 -16.87 -14.62 12.22
N VAL A 251 -17.70 -15.40 12.93
CA VAL A 251 -17.25 -16.56 13.71
C VAL A 251 -16.57 -17.59 12.80
N PHE A 252 -17.19 -17.96 11.69
CA PHE A 252 -16.60 -18.90 10.73
C PHE A 252 -15.24 -18.41 10.19
N ILE A 253 -15.14 -17.15 9.77
CA ILE A 253 -13.89 -16.53 9.29
C ILE A 253 -12.83 -16.55 10.39
N THR A 254 -13.21 -16.28 11.64
CA THR A 254 -12.27 -16.28 12.78
C THR A 254 -11.73 -17.67 13.03
N LEU A 255 -12.60 -18.69 13.07
CA LEU A 255 -12.19 -20.07 13.25
C LEU A 255 -11.29 -20.53 12.11
N ALA A 256 -11.66 -20.27 10.86
CA ALA A 256 -10.85 -20.61 9.69
C ALA A 256 -9.47 -19.90 9.71
N GLY A 257 -9.45 -18.62 10.10
CA GLY A 257 -8.22 -17.85 10.25
C GLY A 257 -7.31 -18.39 11.35
N LEU A 258 -7.87 -18.75 12.51
CA LEU A 258 -7.12 -19.36 13.61
C LEU A 258 -6.60 -20.75 13.24
N SER A 259 -7.39 -21.59 12.59
CA SER A 259 -6.93 -22.89 12.08
C SER A 259 -5.79 -22.73 11.07
N GLY A 260 -5.90 -21.77 10.16
CA GLY A 260 -4.82 -21.45 9.22
C GLY A 260 -3.55 -20.94 9.91
N ALA A 261 -3.69 -20.11 10.94
CA ALA A 261 -2.56 -19.63 11.74
C ALA A 261 -1.89 -20.77 12.51
N LEU A 262 -2.66 -21.68 13.12
CA LEU A 262 -2.15 -22.86 13.82
C LEU A 262 -1.40 -23.80 12.86
N TYR A 263 -1.89 -24.00 11.64
CA TYR A 263 -1.20 -24.79 10.63
C TYR A 263 0.15 -24.18 10.22
N LEU A 264 0.27 -22.85 10.26
CA LEU A 264 1.48 -22.11 9.91
C LEU A 264 2.40 -21.83 11.12
N ALA A 265 1.96 -22.19 12.33
CA ALA A 265 2.70 -21.96 13.56
C ALA A 265 3.76 -23.05 13.78
N ASP A 266 4.80 -23.04 12.94
CA ASP A 266 6.05 -23.76 13.20
C ASP A 266 6.83 -23.08 14.35
N ASP A 267 7.82 -23.79 14.92
CA ASP A 267 8.66 -23.24 16.00
C ASP A 267 9.31 -21.90 15.60
N ASP A 268 9.65 -21.75 14.32
CA ASP A 268 10.16 -20.51 13.75
C ASP A 268 9.14 -19.36 13.83
N PHE A 269 7.88 -19.60 13.46
CA PHE A 269 6.81 -18.61 13.56
C PHE A 269 6.55 -18.22 15.02
N ILE A 270 6.53 -19.20 15.93
CA ILE A 270 6.34 -18.95 17.37
C ILE A 270 7.49 -18.07 17.91
N ASN A 271 8.75 -18.46 17.66
CA ASN A 271 9.94 -17.70 18.07
C ASN A 271 9.95 -16.26 17.52
N ARG A 272 9.30 -16.02 16.37
CA ARG A 272 9.19 -14.69 15.77
C ARG A 272 8.10 -13.84 16.40
N ILE A 273 6.95 -14.43 16.75
CA ILE A 273 5.90 -13.73 17.48
C ILE A 273 6.36 -13.42 18.90
N THR A 274 7.02 -14.37 19.58
CA THR A 274 7.62 -14.13 20.90
C THR A 274 8.77 -13.13 20.82
N GLY A 275 9.57 -13.16 19.75
CA GLY A 275 10.61 -12.16 19.49
C GLY A 275 10.10 -10.72 19.27
N ILE A 276 8.84 -10.52 18.85
CA ILE A 276 8.22 -9.18 18.84
C ILE A 276 8.03 -8.66 20.27
N THR A 277 7.80 -9.56 21.24
CA THR A 277 7.61 -9.23 22.66
C THR A 277 8.91 -9.27 23.49
N GLU A 278 9.89 -10.08 23.10
CA GLU A 278 11.12 -10.36 23.89
C GLU A 278 12.35 -9.54 23.46
N GLU A 279 12.24 -8.69 22.43
CA GLU A 279 13.33 -7.84 21.91
C GLU A 279 13.81 -6.73 22.86
N ALA A 280 13.36 -6.73 24.12
CA ALA A 280 13.88 -5.86 25.17
C ALA A 280 15.26 -6.34 25.70
N ASP A 281 15.60 -7.63 25.57
CA ASP A 281 16.68 -8.23 26.39
C ASP A 281 17.82 -8.95 25.64
N LYS A 282 17.90 -8.90 24.30
CA LYS A 282 19.02 -9.54 23.56
C LYS A 282 19.68 -8.62 22.55
N ALA A 283 20.92 -8.23 22.88
CA ALA A 283 21.89 -7.62 22.00
C ALA A 283 22.91 -8.70 21.63
N GLU A 284 22.84 -9.21 20.40
CA GLU A 284 23.98 -9.78 19.67
C GLU A 284 23.48 -10.25 18.29
N GLU A 285 24.08 -9.67 17.23
CA GLU A 285 23.98 -10.02 15.80
C GLU A 285 22.80 -9.54 14.94
N GLN A 286 21.69 -9.01 15.48
CA GLN A 286 20.65 -8.34 14.67
C GLN A 286 20.21 -7.00 15.27
N GLU A 287 19.90 -6.03 14.41
CA GLU A 287 19.38 -4.71 14.79
C GLU A 287 18.11 -4.89 15.64
N SER A 288 18.24 -4.72 16.97
CA SER A 288 17.15 -4.91 17.93
C SER A 288 16.16 -3.75 17.86
N GLY A 289 14.98 -3.92 18.47
CA GLY A 289 14.03 -2.83 18.68
C GLY A 289 14.65 -1.64 19.43
N ALA A 290 15.60 -1.90 20.35
CA ALA A 290 16.32 -0.87 21.09
C ALA A 290 17.24 -0.03 20.19
N THR A 291 17.92 -0.63 19.21
CA THR A 291 18.75 0.10 18.24
C THR A 291 17.90 1.07 17.40
N ARG A 292 16.69 0.68 16.99
CA ARG A 292 15.79 1.59 16.24
C ARG A 292 15.40 2.83 17.04
N MET A 293 15.17 2.69 18.35
CA MET A 293 14.87 3.84 19.22
C MET A 293 16.02 4.85 19.27
N VAL A 294 17.27 4.38 19.23
CA VAL A 294 18.45 5.25 19.13
C VAL A 294 18.45 6.01 17.81
N PHE A 295 18.16 5.34 16.69
CA PHE A 295 18.09 5.97 15.37
C PHE A 295 16.98 7.02 15.31
N TRP A 296 15.82 6.75 15.90
CA TRP A 296 14.70 7.69 15.95
C TRP A 296 15.01 8.91 16.79
N LYS A 297 15.70 8.72 17.93
CA LYS A 297 16.20 9.83 18.75
C LYS A 297 17.24 10.65 17.97
N ALA A 298 18.19 10.01 17.31
CA ALA A 298 19.19 10.67 16.48
C ALA A 298 18.54 11.49 15.34
N ALA A 299 17.51 10.94 14.69
CA ALA A 299 16.75 11.63 13.64
C ALA A 299 16.03 12.86 14.17
N TRP A 300 15.46 12.77 15.38
CA TRP A 300 14.85 13.91 16.05
C TRP A 300 15.85 15.01 16.38
N GLU A 301 17.00 14.66 16.97
CA GLU A 301 18.07 15.62 17.27
C GLU A 301 18.61 16.28 15.99
N MET A 302 18.86 15.50 14.93
CA MET A 302 19.29 16.01 13.62
C MET A 302 18.30 17.03 13.03
N THR A 303 16.99 16.81 13.22
CA THR A 303 15.98 17.72 12.67
C THR A 303 16.01 19.09 13.36
N LYS A 304 16.48 19.17 14.61
CA LYS A 304 16.61 20.47 15.31
C LYS A 304 17.65 21.36 14.63
N ASP A 305 18.75 20.76 14.17
CA ASP A 305 19.81 21.46 13.46
C ASP A 305 19.44 21.71 11.98
N HIS A 306 18.58 20.85 11.41
CA HIS A 306 18.13 20.91 10.03
C HIS A 306 16.59 20.96 9.91
N PRO A 307 15.95 22.08 10.32
CA PRO A 307 14.49 22.17 10.45
C PRO A 307 13.72 22.06 9.13
N TYR A 308 14.39 22.33 8.00
CA TYR A 308 13.84 22.20 6.63
C TYR A 308 14.09 20.82 6.00
N GLY A 309 14.78 19.92 6.73
CA GLY A 309 15.24 18.63 6.22
C GLY A 309 16.54 18.75 5.41
N ASN A 310 17.02 17.60 4.94
CA ASN A 310 18.31 17.48 4.25
C ASN A 310 18.21 16.81 2.87
N GLY A 311 17.00 16.61 2.36
CA GLY A 311 16.77 15.87 1.12
C GLY A 311 17.03 14.36 1.27
N TYR A 312 17.14 13.66 0.14
CA TYR A 312 17.14 12.19 0.10
C TYR A 312 18.31 11.63 0.89
N ARG A 313 18.05 10.66 1.79
CA ARG A 313 19.07 10.04 2.66
C ARG A 313 19.86 11.03 3.50
N GLY A 314 19.32 12.20 3.80
CA GLY A 314 19.94 13.17 4.70
C GLY A 314 20.29 12.55 6.06
N PHE A 315 19.39 11.75 6.64
CA PHE A 315 19.67 11.00 7.86
C PHE A 315 20.87 10.06 7.72
N ASN A 316 20.95 9.25 6.66
CA ASN A 316 22.05 8.29 6.48
C ASN A 316 23.43 8.97 6.42
N TYR A 317 23.49 10.21 5.93
CA TYR A 317 24.71 11.00 5.90
C TYR A 317 25.08 11.53 7.29
N PHE A 318 24.11 12.13 8.00
CA PHE A 318 24.37 12.81 9.26
C PHE A 318 24.32 11.90 10.49
N SER A 319 23.70 10.72 10.39
CA SER A 319 23.51 9.81 11.53
C SER A 319 24.77 9.49 12.33
N PRO A 320 26.01 9.41 11.76
CA PRO A 320 27.22 9.22 12.56
C PRO A 320 27.49 10.33 13.59
N PHE A 321 27.03 11.56 13.35
CA PHE A 321 27.20 12.69 14.26
C PHE A 321 26.20 12.70 15.42
N TYR A 322 25.07 12.00 15.26
CA TYR A 322 23.98 11.98 16.24
C TYR A 322 23.86 10.65 17.00
N ILE A 323 24.48 9.59 16.49
CA ILE A 323 24.50 8.27 17.14
C ILE A 323 25.78 8.16 17.99
N PRO A 324 25.68 7.95 19.31
CA PRO A 324 26.83 7.77 20.19
C PRO A 324 27.76 6.62 19.76
N ASP A 325 29.04 6.74 20.10
CA ASP A 325 30.00 5.63 19.97
C ASP A 325 29.64 4.47 20.91
N GLY A 326 29.98 3.24 20.51
CA GLY A 326 29.71 2.03 21.29
C GLY A 326 28.29 1.44 21.13
N ILE A 327 27.41 2.07 20.35
CA ILE A 327 26.12 1.47 19.97
C ILE A 327 26.32 0.51 18.80
N ASP A 328 25.88 -0.74 18.95
CA ASP A 328 25.79 -1.67 17.81
C ASP A 328 24.67 -1.25 16.86
N THR A 329 25.08 -0.73 15.70
CA THR A 329 24.20 -0.32 14.61
C THR A 329 24.09 -1.39 13.51
N GLY A 330 24.57 -2.62 13.77
CA GLY A 330 24.65 -3.69 12.78
C GLY A 330 25.61 -3.37 11.65
N GLY A 331 26.79 -2.83 11.99
CA GLY A 331 27.93 -2.66 11.07
C GLY A 331 28.37 -1.21 10.77
N ASN A 332 27.44 -0.29 10.50
CA ASN A 332 27.78 1.13 10.26
C ASN A 332 26.68 2.07 10.79
N LYS A 333 27.04 3.24 11.29
CA LYS A 333 26.12 4.31 11.71
C LYS A 333 25.41 4.98 10.54
N SER A 334 26.01 5.01 9.34
CA SER A 334 25.43 5.57 8.10
C SER A 334 24.38 4.65 7.47
N ARG A 335 23.27 4.44 8.18
CA ARG A 335 22.17 3.55 7.77
C ARG A 335 20.83 4.27 7.80
N SER A 336 19.83 3.63 7.19
CA SER A 336 18.47 4.15 7.12
C SER A 336 17.83 4.22 8.50
N VAL A 337 16.97 5.22 8.74
CA VAL A 337 16.25 5.38 10.01
C VAL A 337 15.19 4.30 10.29
N HIS A 338 14.87 3.48 9.28
CA HIS A 338 13.90 2.39 9.35
C HIS A 338 12.54 2.82 9.92
N SER A 339 12.09 4.02 9.55
CA SER A 339 10.78 4.56 9.90
C SER A 339 10.40 5.69 8.96
N THR A 340 9.25 5.57 8.29
CA THR A 340 8.78 6.58 7.35
C THR A 340 8.53 7.93 8.02
N TRP A 341 8.17 7.93 9.32
CA TRP A 341 7.93 9.16 10.07
C TRP A 341 9.21 9.99 10.19
N PHE A 342 10.28 9.36 10.65
CA PHE A 342 11.57 10.00 10.79
C PHE A 342 12.27 10.19 9.45
N GLU A 343 12.05 9.32 8.45
CA GLU A 343 12.50 9.55 7.08
C GLU A 343 11.90 10.85 6.55
N THR A 344 10.58 11.01 6.64
CA THR A 344 9.90 12.22 6.16
C THR A 344 10.39 13.46 6.90
N LEU A 345 10.54 13.37 8.22
CA LEU A 345 11.00 14.47 9.06
C LEU A 345 12.43 14.91 8.70
N THR A 346 13.34 13.96 8.53
CA THR A 346 14.75 14.23 8.25
C THR A 346 15.02 14.64 6.80
N GLU A 347 14.18 14.20 5.86
CA GLU A 347 14.33 14.54 4.44
C GLU A 347 13.62 15.86 4.06
N VAL A 348 12.48 16.20 4.68
CA VAL A 348 11.61 17.34 4.28
C VAL A 348 11.26 18.29 5.42
N GLY A 349 11.82 18.07 6.62
CA GLY A 349 11.69 18.95 7.77
C GLY A 349 10.31 18.96 8.41
N TYR A 350 10.12 19.86 9.38
CA TYR A 350 8.87 19.98 10.15
C TYR A 350 7.66 20.30 9.27
N LEU A 351 7.83 21.19 8.29
CA LEU A 351 6.73 21.58 7.41
C LEU A 351 6.30 20.43 6.50
N GLY A 352 7.26 19.75 5.86
CA GLY A 352 6.97 18.57 5.04
C GLY A 352 6.33 17.44 5.84
N PHE A 353 6.83 17.18 7.05
CA PHE A 353 6.24 16.23 7.99
C PHE A 353 4.80 16.60 8.37
N SER A 354 4.52 17.88 8.65
CA SER A 354 3.16 18.34 8.96
C SER A 354 2.18 18.09 7.81
N PHE A 355 2.60 18.34 6.56
CA PHE A 355 1.78 18.08 5.37
C PHE A 355 1.59 16.58 5.14
N PHE A 356 2.59 15.76 5.43
CA PHE A 356 2.48 14.30 5.39
C PHE A 356 1.46 13.78 6.40
N ILE A 357 1.45 14.30 7.63
CA ILE A 357 0.43 13.97 8.64
C ILE A 357 -0.96 14.42 8.17
N MET A 358 -1.08 15.63 7.62
CA MET A 358 -2.34 16.14 7.07
C MET A 358 -2.85 15.31 5.89
N MET A 359 -1.97 14.76 5.07
CA MET A 359 -2.31 13.80 4.00
C MET A 359 -2.98 12.54 4.57
N LEU A 360 -2.34 11.89 5.55
CA LEU A 360 -2.88 10.68 6.19
C LEU A 360 -4.18 10.97 6.95
N TRP A 361 -4.20 12.06 7.71
CA TRP A 361 -5.37 12.47 8.49
C TRP A 361 -6.56 12.75 7.57
N SER A 362 -6.37 13.55 6.51
CA SER A 362 -7.45 13.85 5.56
C SER A 362 -7.96 12.60 4.84
N ALA A 363 -7.08 11.66 4.48
CA ALA A 363 -7.47 10.37 3.91
C ALA A 363 -8.35 9.58 4.89
N TRP A 364 -8.01 9.56 6.17
CA TRP A 364 -8.83 8.91 7.20
C TRP A 364 -10.18 9.61 7.39
N GLN A 365 -10.22 10.95 7.39
CA GLN A 365 -11.47 11.71 7.50
C GLN A 365 -12.39 11.48 6.31
N HIS A 366 -11.85 11.36 5.10
CA HIS A 366 -12.61 11.00 3.89
C HIS A 366 -13.29 9.65 4.05
N LEU A 367 -12.55 8.62 4.46
CA LEU A 367 -13.12 7.29 4.70
C LEU A 367 -14.21 7.31 5.79
N LYS A 368 -14.03 8.10 6.87
CA LYS A 368 -15.06 8.31 7.89
C LYS A 368 -16.33 8.96 7.31
N LYS A 369 -16.20 10.02 6.51
CA LYS A 369 -17.32 10.70 5.86
C LYS A 369 -18.07 9.77 4.90
N VAL A 370 -17.34 9.02 4.07
CA VAL A 370 -17.93 8.03 3.16
C VAL A 370 -18.67 6.96 3.95
N LYS A 371 -18.05 6.43 5.01
CA LYS A 371 -18.68 5.43 5.89
C LYS A 371 -19.99 5.94 6.49
N SER A 372 -20.02 7.18 6.98
CA SER A 372 -21.25 7.79 7.49
C SER A 372 -22.30 7.98 6.39
N TYR A 373 -21.91 8.45 5.20
CA TYR A 373 -22.81 8.58 4.05
C TYR A 373 -23.45 7.24 3.68
N LEU A 374 -22.66 6.16 3.60
CA LEU A 374 -23.14 4.84 3.21
C LEU A 374 -24.10 4.24 4.25
N ARG A 375 -23.83 4.47 5.55
CA ARG A 375 -24.74 4.07 6.62
C ARG A 375 -26.08 4.80 6.52
N ASN A 376 -26.06 6.12 6.32
CA ASN A 376 -27.27 6.94 6.23
C ASN A 376 -28.13 6.58 5.02
N ASN A 377 -27.51 6.09 3.95
CA ASN A 377 -28.20 5.64 2.73
C ASN A 377 -28.43 4.12 2.67
N GLN A 378 -28.24 3.40 3.78
CA GLN A 378 -28.52 1.96 3.91
C GLN A 378 -27.74 1.05 2.92
N LEU A 379 -26.54 1.46 2.51
CA LEU A 379 -25.66 0.70 1.62
C LEU A 379 -24.66 -0.16 2.42
N VAL A 380 -25.10 -1.29 2.97
CA VAL A 380 -24.32 -2.15 3.89
C VAL A 380 -23.01 -2.66 3.28
N ASP A 381 -23.04 -3.12 2.04
CA ASP A 381 -21.89 -3.77 1.40
C ASP A 381 -20.77 -2.77 1.16
N GLU A 382 -21.14 -1.65 0.57
CA GLU A 382 -20.25 -0.52 0.33
C GLU A 382 -19.71 0.04 1.66
N TYR A 383 -20.53 0.07 2.72
CA TYR A 383 -20.08 0.49 4.05
C TYR A 383 -18.92 -0.40 4.56
N PHE A 384 -19.03 -1.72 4.43
CA PHE A 384 -17.94 -2.62 4.80
C PHE A 384 -16.75 -2.58 3.83
N LYS A 385 -16.96 -2.24 2.55
CA LYS A 385 -15.85 -1.98 1.61
C LYS A 385 -14.96 -0.86 2.11
N ILE A 386 -15.57 0.20 2.63
CA ILE A 386 -14.85 1.34 3.20
C ILE A 386 -14.18 0.98 4.52
N ILE A 387 -14.78 0.13 5.35
CA ILE A 387 -14.10 -0.39 6.56
C ILE A 387 -12.88 -1.24 6.17
N ALA A 388 -12.99 -2.07 5.14
CA ALA A 388 -11.84 -2.83 4.63
C ALA A 388 -10.74 -1.89 4.14
N LEU A 389 -11.08 -0.82 3.43
CA LEU A 389 -10.11 0.20 3.00
C LEU A 389 -9.51 0.99 4.17
N GLN A 390 -10.28 1.26 5.24
CA GLN A 390 -9.74 1.77 6.50
C GLN A 390 -8.71 0.80 7.09
N GLY A 391 -9.01 -0.51 7.09
CA GLY A 391 -8.08 -1.57 7.47
C GLY A 391 -6.82 -1.59 6.61
N SER A 392 -6.95 -1.43 5.28
CA SER A 392 -5.82 -1.35 4.35
C SER A 392 -4.90 -0.17 4.65
N LEU A 393 -5.47 1.01 4.95
CA LEU A 393 -4.69 2.18 5.35
C LEU A 393 -3.97 1.94 6.69
N ILE A 394 -4.66 1.33 7.67
CA ILE A 394 -4.05 0.94 8.96
C ILE A 394 -2.88 -0.02 8.74
N ALA A 395 -3.05 -1.05 7.90
CA ALA A 395 -1.99 -2.01 7.59
C ALA A 395 -0.74 -1.29 7.08
N PHE A 396 -0.89 -0.42 6.08
CA PHE A 396 0.27 0.27 5.51
C PHE A 396 0.92 1.24 6.50
N VAL A 397 0.12 1.99 7.27
CA VAL A 397 0.62 2.94 8.29
C VAL A 397 1.42 2.22 9.38
N ILE A 398 0.97 1.04 9.83
CA ILE A 398 1.72 0.23 10.78
C ILE A 398 3.01 -0.28 10.14
N ALA A 399 2.94 -0.86 8.93
CA ALA A 399 4.11 -1.41 8.27
C ALA A 399 5.19 -0.33 8.01
N MET A 400 4.79 0.85 7.55
CA MET A 400 5.70 1.96 7.25
C MET A 400 6.29 2.63 8.51
N THR A 401 5.77 2.33 9.70
CA THR A 401 6.38 2.79 10.96
C THR A 401 7.76 2.17 11.17
N PHE A 402 7.99 0.98 10.59
CA PHE A 402 9.24 0.19 10.71
C PHE A 402 10.05 0.13 9.42
N LEU A 403 9.68 0.92 8.40
CA LEU A 403 10.31 0.92 7.08
C LEU A 403 10.39 2.34 6.52
N ASN A 404 11.40 2.64 5.71
CA ASN A 404 11.49 3.89 4.94
C ASN A 404 10.65 3.77 3.67
N ARG A 405 9.44 4.31 3.68
CA ARG A 405 8.40 4.15 2.65
C ARG A 405 7.67 5.47 2.37
N MET A 406 8.30 6.64 2.63
CA MET A 406 7.69 7.96 2.37
C MET A 406 7.20 8.09 0.91
N ARG A 407 7.95 7.54 -0.04
CA ARG A 407 7.66 7.58 -1.49
C ARG A 407 7.08 6.26 -2.02
N ALA A 408 6.60 5.37 -1.15
CA ALA A 408 6.13 4.06 -1.58
C ALA A 408 4.84 4.13 -2.41
N GLU A 409 4.77 3.41 -3.52
CA GLU A 409 3.61 3.48 -4.42
C GLU A 409 2.30 3.15 -3.70
N ILE A 410 2.30 2.08 -2.91
CA ILE A 410 1.12 1.59 -2.19
C ILE A 410 0.59 2.62 -1.18
N LEU A 411 1.44 3.44 -0.58
CA LEU A 411 0.99 4.54 0.28
C LEU A 411 0.08 5.47 -0.52
N TYR A 412 0.57 5.96 -1.67
CA TYR A 412 -0.18 6.93 -2.47
C TYR A 412 -1.36 6.29 -3.20
N TRP A 413 -1.33 4.99 -3.48
CA TRP A 413 -2.52 4.27 -3.95
C TRP A 413 -3.63 4.31 -2.90
N LEU A 414 -3.32 4.09 -1.62
CA LEU A 414 -4.30 4.14 -0.53
C LEU A 414 -4.83 5.56 -0.29
N ILE A 415 -3.98 6.58 -0.41
CA ILE A 415 -4.39 8.00 -0.40
C ILE A 415 -5.33 8.30 -1.57
N MET A 416 -4.98 7.86 -2.78
CA MET A 416 -5.79 8.03 -3.98
C MET A 416 -7.12 7.26 -3.87
N PHE A 417 -7.13 6.04 -3.32
CA PHE A 417 -8.36 5.28 -3.09
C PHE A 417 -9.29 5.96 -2.09
N SER A 418 -8.75 6.57 -1.04
CA SER A 418 -9.56 7.38 -0.12
C SER A 418 -10.18 8.59 -0.82
N ALA A 419 -9.39 9.30 -1.65
CA ALA A 419 -9.88 10.41 -2.45
C ALA A 419 -10.96 9.97 -3.46
N ALA A 420 -10.71 8.86 -4.18
CA ALA A 420 -11.64 8.29 -5.14
C ALA A 420 -12.94 7.84 -4.49
N ALA A 421 -12.89 7.16 -3.34
CA ALA A 421 -14.07 6.78 -2.58
C ALA A 421 -14.91 8.03 -2.20
N TYR A 422 -14.29 9.05 -1.64
CA TYR A 422 -15.00 10.29 -1.30
C TYR A 422 -15.66 10.94 -2.52
N ASN A 423 -14.95 11.00 -3.64
CA ASN A 423 -15.46 11.54 -4.88
C ASN A 423 -16.69 10.75 -5.40
N VAL A 424 -16.57 9.43 -5.55
CA VAL A 424 -17.62 8.62 -6.18
C VAL A 424 -18.85 8.42 -5.29
N TYR A 425 -18.70 8.31 -3.97
CA TYR A 425 -19.84 8.11 -3.07
C TYR A 425 -20.46 9.44 -2.62
N VAL A 426 -19.64 10.39 -2.14
CA VAL A 426 -20.14 11.59 -1.45
C VAL A 426 -20.32 12.75 -2.43
N LEU A 427 -19.27 13.15 -3.16
CA LEU A 427 -19.35 14.31 -4.06
C LEU A 427 -20.32 14.07 -5.23
N LYS A 428 -20.29 12.86 -5.80
CA LYS A 428 -21.21 12.45 -6.88
C LYS A 428 -22.56 11.90 -6.40
N LYS A 429 -22.82 11.94 -5.08
CA LYS A 429 -24.10 11.53 -4.45
C LYS A 429 -24.61 10.17 -4.96
N TYR A 430 -23.79 9.12 -4.82
CA TYR A 430 -24.08 7.80 -5.39
C TYR A 430 -25.48 7.26 -5.08
N ALA A 431 -25.99 7.44 -3.87
CA ALA A 431 -27.31 6.94 -3.47
C ALA A 431 -28.47 7.51 -4.32
N GLY A 432 -28.31 8.72 -4.86
CA GLY A 432 -29.30 9.36 -5.74
C GLY A 432 -29.25 8.90 -7.20
N GLN A 433 -28.35 7.97 -7.56
CA GLN A 433 -28.21 7.46 -8.92
C GLN A 433 -29.11 6.22 -9.14
N PRO A 434 -29.72 6.04 -10.34
CA PRO A 434 -30.67 4.95 -10.60
C PRO A 434 -30.12 3.54 -10.33
N ASN A 435 -28.81 3.34 -10.52
CA ASN A 435 -28.14 2.05 -10.37
C ASN A 435 -27.56 1.80 -8.97
N SER A 436 -27.86 2.67 -7.99
CA SER A 436 -27.26 2.58 -6.65
C SER A 436 -27.73 1.37 -5.85
N GLN A 437 -28.94 0.88 -6.15
CA GLN A 437 -29.59 -0.26 -5.51
C GLN A 437 -29.56 -1.55 -6.35
N SER A 438 -29.15 -1.48 -7.63
CA SER A 438 -29.26 -2.62 -8.57
C SER A 438 -28.09 -3.59 -8.56
N ASN A 439 -27.07 -3.36 -7.73
CA ASN A 439 -25.84 -4.17 -7.67
C ASN A 439 -25.73 -5.08 -6.44
N THR A 440 -26.81 -5.28 -5.67
CA THR A 440 -26.83 -6.20 -4.53
C THR A 440 -26.79 -7.66 -4.95
#